data_AF-A0A3S9B8L6-F1
#
_entry.id   AF-A0A3S9B8L6-F1
#
_cell.length_a   1.000
_cell.length_b   1.000
_cell.length_c   1.000
_cell.angle_alpha   90.00
_cell.angle_beta   90.00
_cell.angle_gamma   90.00
#
_symmetry.space_group_name_H-M   'P 1'
#
loop_
_entity.id
_entity.type
_entity.pdbx_description
1 polymer ?
#
loop_
_entity_poly.entity_id
_entity_poly.type
_entity_poly.pdbx_seq_one_letter_code
_entity_poly.pdbx_strand_id
1 'polypeptide(L)' 'MARAALEWGVLDLAREASVSTQTVVRFEKGERLRTSTITALRAAFEAAGIEFIPENGGGVGVRLQRATK' A
#
# COMPACT_ATOMS: atom_id res chain seq x y z
N MET A 1 1.93 6.28 -5.31
CA MET A 1 1.96 6.71 -3.89
C MET A 1 0.61 6.43 -3.24
N ALA A 2 0.43 5.26 -2.62
CA ALA A 2 -0.83 4.87 -1.97
C ALA A 2 -0.98 5.49 -0.57
N ARG A 3 0.12 5.58 0.21
CA ARG A 3 0.10 6.21 1.55
C ARG A 3 -0.40 7.66 1.55
N ALA A 4 -0.03 8.44 0.54
CA ALA A 4 -0.47 9.84 0.43
C ALA A 4 -1.99 9.98 0.34
N ALA A 5 -2.67 9.00 -0.26
CA ALA A 5 -4.11 8.98 -0.40
C ALA A 5 -4.84 8.72 0.93
N LEU A 6 -4.15 8.14 1.92
CA LEU A 6 -4.63 7.85 3.27
C LEU A 6 -4.00 8.77 4.33
N GLU A 7 -3.19 9.75 3.92
CA GLU A 7 -2.39 10.59 4.83
C GLU A 7 -1.48 9.79 5.78
N TRP A 8 -1.09 8.56 5.39
CA TRP A 8 -0.29 7.68 6.21
C TRP A 8 1.21 8.00 6.15
N GLY A 9 1.84 8.04 7.33
CA GLY A 9 3.29 7.97 7.48
C GLY A 9 3.83 6.56 7.26
N VAL A 10 5.16 6.43 7.26
CA VAL A 10 5.84 5.12 7.20
C VAL A 10 5.48 4.25 8.41
N LEU A 11 5.34 4.88 9.58
CA LEU A 11 4.99 4.20 10.82
C LEU A 11 3.57 3.62 10.76
N ASP A 12 2.62 4.36 10.20
CA ASP A 12 1.21 3.94 10.12
C ASP A 12 1.09 2.70 9.22
N LEU A 13 1.66 2.75 8.01
CA LEU A 13 1.67 1.59 7.13
C LEU A 13 2.39 0.38 7.74
N ALA A 14 3.49 0.60 8.47
CA ALA A 14 4.21 -0.47 9.13
C ALA A 14 3.34 -1.16 10.20
N ARG A 15 2.57 -0.38 10.97
CA ARG A 15 1.62 -0.91 11.97
C ARG A 15 0.48 -1.67 11.29
N GLU A 16 -0.19 -1.06 10.32
CA GLU A 16 -1.35 -1.66 9.65
C GLU A 16 -0.98 -2.94 8.87
N ALA A 17 0.20 -2.97 8.24
CA ALA A 17 0.69 -4.15 7.54
C ALA A 17 1.44 -5.14 8.44
N SER A 18 1.58 -4.87 9.74
CA SER A 18 2.35 -5.70 10.70
C SER A 18 3.78 -6.04 10.22
N VAL A 19 4.49 -5.03 9.70
CA VAL A 19 5.88 -5.14 9.23
C VAL A 19 6.77 -4.10 9.88
N SER A 20 8.09 -4.22 9.72
CA SER A 20 9.00 -3.18 10.20
C SER A 20 8.92 -1.91 9.34
N THR A 21 9.18 -0.75 9.93
CA THR A 21 9.31 0.52 9.18
C THR A 21 10.40 0.45 8.11
N GLN A 22 11.49 -0.28 8.36
CA GLN A 22 12.54 -0.53 7.37
C GLN A 22 12.00 -1.31 6.17
N THR A 23 11.11 -2.29 6.38
CA THR A 23 10.45 -3.04 5.31
C THR A 23 9.63 -2.12 4.41
N VAL A 24 8.91 -1.16 4.99
CA VAL A 24 8.17 -0.14 4.22
C VAL A 24 9.12 0.73 3.41
N VAL A 25 10.21 1.23 4.00
CA VAL A 25 11.20 2.05 3.27
C VAL A 25 11.81 1.27 2.10
N ARG A 26 12.15 -0.01 2.30
CA ARG A 26 12.68 -0.88 1.24
C ARG A 26 11.67 -1.13 0.13
N PHE A 27 10.39 -1.32 0.49
CA PHE A 27 9.29 -1.43 -0.47
C PHE A 27 9.21 -0.17 -1.35
N GLU A 28 9.27 1.01 -0.74
CA GLU A 28 9.18 2.28 -1.47
C GLU A 28 10.40 2.58 -2.35
N LYS A 29 11.56 2.05 -1.98
CA LYS A 29 12.78 2.07 -2.81
C LYS A 29 12.74 1.10 -3.98
N GLY A 30 11.71 0.25 -4.09
CA GLY A 30 11.59 -0.77 -5.13
C GLY A 30 12.53 -1.96 -4.94
N GLU A 31 13.01 -2.20 -3.72
CA GLU A 31 13.83 -3.39 -3.44
C GLU A 31 12.99 -4.67 -3.52
N ARG A 32 13.64 -5.79 -3.83
CA ARG A 32 12.98 -7.10 -3.78
C ARG A 32 12.61 -7.45 -2.34
N LEU A 33 11.33 -7.67 -2.12
CA LEU A 33 10.76 -8.17 -0.87
C LEU A 33 10.17 -9.56 -1.05
N ARG A 34 9.90 -10.23 0.06
CA ARG A 34 9.18 -11.51 0.06
C ARG A 34 7.76 -11.28 -0.44
N THR A 35 7.20 -12.25 -1.17
CA THR A 35 5.81 -12.22 -1.64
C THR A 35 4.82 -12.04 -0.50
N SER A 36 5.08 -12.64 0.68
CA SER A 36 4.26 -12.47 1.87
C SER A 36 4.21 -11.03 2.36
N THR A 37 5.35 -10.32 2.32
CA THR A 37 5.43 -8.90 2.68
C THR A 37 4.63 -8.02 1.72
N ILE A 38 4.75 -8.27 0.42
CA ILE A 38 3.99 -7.53 -0.60
C ILE A 38 2.48 -7.76 -0.40
N THR A 39 2.10 -9.01 -0.10
CA THR A 39 0.70 -9.38 0.16
C THR A 39 0.16 -8.66 1.40
N ALA A 40 0.93 -8.62 2.49
CA ALA A 40 0.54 -7.91 3.73
C ALA A 40 0.38 -6.41 3.50
N LEU A 41 1.31 -5.77 2.78
CA LEU A 41 1.23 -4.35 2.43
C LEU A 41 -0.01 -4.05 1.57
N ARG A 42 -0.28 -4.88 0.56
CA ARG A 42 -1.48 -4.75 -0.29
C ARG A 42 -2.76 -4.88 0.54
N ALA A 43 -2.85 -5.89 1.39
CA ALA A 43 -4.02 -6.13 2.23
C ALA A 43 -4.29 -4.96 3.20
N ALA A 44 -3.24 -4.37 3.78
CA ALA A 44 -3.39 -3.21 4.66
C ALA A 44 -3.98 -2.00 3.95
N PHE A 45 -3.53 -1.73 2.72
CA PHE A 45 -4.10 -0.66 1.90
C PHE A 45 -5.55 -0.95 1.49
N GLU A 46 -5.86 -2.19 1.10
CA GLU A 46 -7.21 -2.61 0.74
C GLU A 46 -8.19 -2.51 1.91
N ALA A 47 -7.75 -2.91 3.11
CA ALA A 47 -8.53 -2.75 4.34
C ALA A 47 -8.80 -1.27 4.68
N ALA A 48 -7.89 -0.37 4.30
CA ALA A 48 -8.05 1.07 4.48
C ALA A 48 -8.86 1.75 3.35
N GLY A 49 -9.41 0.98 2.40
CA GLY A 49 -10.27 1.50 1.34
C GLY A 49 -9.54 1.90 0.05
N ILE A 50 -8.27 1.53 -0.10
CA ILE A 50 -7.56 1.64 -1.37
C ILE A 50 -7.84 0.42 -2.24
N GLU A 51 -8.25 0.64 -3.47
CA GLU A 51 -8.37 -0.42 -4.47
C GLU A 51 -7.21 -0.34 -5.47
N PHE A 52 -6.44 -1.41 -5.59
CA PHE A 52 -5.39 -1.54 -6.59
C PHE A 52 -6.01 -2.02 -7.91
N ILE A 53 -5.92 -1.19 -8.94
CA ILE A 53 -6.41 -1.53 -10.27
C ILE A 53 -5.24 -2.09 -11.08
N PRO A 54 -5.31 -3.34 -11.55
CA PRO A 54 -4.27 -3.89 -12.41
C PRO A 54 -4.18 -3.11 -13.71
N GLU A 55 -2.98 -3.07 -14.29
CA GLU A 55 -2.70 -2.27 -15.48
C GLU A 55 -3.53 -2.77 -16.69
N ASN A 56 -4.51 -1.97 -17.11
CA ASN A 56 -5.35 -2.20 -18.29
C ASN A 56 -4.95 -1.25 -19.43
N GLY A 57 -3.65 -1.20 -19.75
CA GLY A 57 -3.10 -0.48 -20.91
C GLY A 57 -2.75 1.01 -20.73
N GLY A 58 -2.86 1.56 -19.51
CA GLY A 58 -2.56 2.98 -19.20
C GLY A 58 -1.61 3.22 -18.01
N GLY A 59 -0.93 2.18 -17.52
CA GLY A 59 -0.08 2.22 -16.32
C GLY A 59 -0.80 1.83 -15.02
N VAL A 60 -0.02 1.45 -13.99
CA VAL A 60 -0.50 1.12 -12.64
C VAL A 60 -1.11 2.34 -11.95
N GLY A 61 -2.36 2.20 -11.47
CA GLY A 61 -3.11 3.26 -10.77
C GLY A 61 -3.58 2.85 -9.38
N VAL A 62 -3.92 3.84 -8.55
CA VAL A 62 -4.49 3.65 -7.20
C VAL A 62 -5.81 4.42 -7.14
N ARG A 63 -6.90 3.76 -6.75
CA ARG A 63 -8.21 4.40 -6.55
C ARG A 63 -8.59 4.40 -5.08
N LEU A 64 -8.98 5.56 -4.56
CA LEU A 64 -9.68 5.65 -3.28
C LEU A 64 -11.15 5.28 -3.51
N GLN A 65 -11.66 4.28 -2.78
CA GLN A 65 -13.10 4.07 -2.74
C GLN A 65 -13.75 5.25 -2.00
N ARG A 66 -14.86 5.75 -2.54
CA ARG A 66 -15.63 6.82 -1.88
C ARG A 66 -16.02 6.34 -0.48
N ALA A 67 -15.60 7.07 0.55
CA ALA A 67 -16.21 6.98 1.86
C ALA A 67 -17.70 7.31 1.69
N THR A 68 -18.56 6.30 1.80
CA THR A 68 -20.00 6.53 1.95
C THR A 68 -20.17 7.08 3.35
N LYS A 69 -20.51 8.37 3.43
CA LYS A 69 -20.86 9.03 4.68
C LYS A 69 -22.31 8.71 5.03
#